data_AF-A0AAU3NLP1-F1
#
_entry.id   AF-A0AAU3NLP1-F1
#
_cell.length_a   1.000
_cell.length_b   1.000
_cell.length_c   1.000
_cell.angle_alpha   90.00
_cell.angle_beta   90.00
_cell.angle_gamma   90.00
#
_symmetry.space_group_name_H-M   'P 1'
#
loop_
_entity.id
_entity.type
_entity.pdbx_description
1 polymer ?
#
loop_
_entity_poly.entity_id
_entity_poly.type
_entity_poly.pdbx_seq_one_letter_code
_entity_poly.pdbx_strand_id
1 'polypeptide(L)'
;MSVILQMLEQVPEAERIFWAERISVENKRSVAVLRVRELRILDAVSGDAGGEYAPTSDEVSEWSDWLQRRASEGSSSLKVLERLSQFGRTRRVKHLSAERLRGLRQAS
;
A
#
# COMPACT_ATOMS: atom_id res chain seq x y z
N MET A 1 1.88 -15.91 -0.59
CA MET A 1 2.72 -14.79 -0.11
C MET A 1 3.96 -15.39 0.54
N SER A 2 5.15 -14.82 0.34
CA SER A 2 6.37 -15.26 1.03
C SER A 2 6.34 -14.84 2.51
N VAL A 3 6.74 -15.72 3.43
CA VAL A 3 6.79 -15.44 4.88
C VAL A 3 7.66 -14.21 5.18
N ILE A 4 8.76 -14.05 4.46
CA ILE A 4 9.66 -12.89 4.60
C ILE A 4 8.91 -11.57 4.36
N LEU A 5 8.04 -11.53 3.35
CA LEU A 5 7.29 -10.32 3.02
C LEU A 5 6.23 -10.01 4.07
N GLN A 6 5.61 -11.03 4.66
CA GLN A 6 4.67 -10.86 5.77
C GLN A 6 5.37 -10.35 7.03
N MET A 7 6.57 -10.88 7.33
CA MET A 7 7.33 -10.43 8.49
C MET A 7 7.75 -8.96 8.37
N LEU A 8 8.12 -8.49 7.17
CA LEU A 8 8.44 -7.08 6.94
C LEU A 8 7.28 -6.12 7.24
N GLU A 9 6.03 -6.56 7.11
CA GLU A 9 4.86 -5.74 7.48
C GLU A 9 4.76 -5.53 9.00
N GLN A 10 5.35 -6.42 9.80
CA GLN A 10 5.33 -6.39 11.27
C GLN A 10 6.54 -5.68 11.88
N VAL A 11 7.57 -5.44 11.07
CA VAL A 11 8.82 -4.78 11.51
C VAL A 11 8.60 -3.26 11.54
N PRO A 12 9.08 -2.54 12.58
CA PRO A 12 9.04 -1.07 12.62
C PRO A 12 9.68 -0.46 11.37
N GLU A 13 9.11 0.62 10.84
CA GLU A 13 9.53 1.23 9.57
C GLU A 13 11.05 1.46 9.49
N ALA A 14 11.63 1.98 10.57
CA ALA A 14 13.06 2.29 10.70
C ALA A 14 13.98 1.07 10.50
N GLU A 15 13.49 -0.14 10.79
CA GLU A 15 14.28 -1.38 10.74
C GLU A 15 14.08 -2.19 9.45
N ARG A 16 13.00 -1.94 8.68
CA ARG A 16 12.60 -2.79 7.55
C ARG A 16 13.71 -2.95 6.51
N ILE A 17 14.42 -1.87 6.18
CA ILE A 17 15.51 -1.91 5.19
C ILE A 17 16.70 -2.72 5.69
N PHE A 18 17.07 -2.56 6.97
CA PHE A 18 18.16 -3.30 7.61
C PHE A 18 17.92 -4.81 7.53
N TRP A 19 16.69 -5.25 7.81
CA TRP A 19 16.33 -6.66 7.70
C TRP A 19 16.26 -7.16 6.27
N ALA A 20 15.75 -6.36 5.33
CA ALA A 20 15.67 -6.73 3.91
C ALA A 20 17.06 -6.95 3.29
N GLU A 21 18.04 -6.09 3.58
CA GLU A 21 19.40 -6.18 3.01
C GLU A 21 20.17 -7.43 3.47
N ARG A 22 19.84 -7.97 4.66
CA ARG A 22 20.48 -9.16 5.23
C ARG A 22 20.02 -10.48 4.60
N ILE A 23 19.03 -10.46 3.71
CA ILE A 23 18.60 -11.65 2.98
C ILE A 23 19.74 -12.08 2.04
N SER A 24 20.19 -13.34 2.16
CA SER A 24 21.35 -13.86 1.41
C SER A 24 21.05 -14.13 -0.07
N VAL A 25 19.82 -14.51 -0.39
CA VAL A 25 19.40 -14.84 -1.76
C VAL A 25 18.99 -13.56 -2.50
N GLU A 26 19.75 -13.18 -3.52
CA GLU A 26 19.60 -11.90 -4.23
C GLU A 26 18.16 -11.65 -4.73
N ASN A 27 17.55 -12.59 -5.44
CA ASN A 27 16.18 -12.41 -5.92
C ASN A 27 15.17 -12.19 -4.78
N LYS A 28 15.38 -12.82 -3.62
CA LYS A 28 14.53 -12.61 -2.44
C LYS A 28 14.79 -11.25 -1.79
N ARG A 29 16.05 -10.81 -1.76
CA ARG A 29 16.46 -9.48 -1.29
C ARG A 29 15.84 -8.38 -2.13
N SER A 30 15.92 -8.46 -3.46
CA SER A 30 15.37 -7.44 -4.35
C SER A 30 13.85 -7.30 -4.21
N VAL A 31 13.14 -8.42 -4.08
CA VAL A 31 11.69 -8.41 -3.80
C VAL A 31 11.39 -7.84 -2.42
N ALA A 32 12.20 -8.14 -1.40
CA ALA A 32 12.06 -7.57 -0.07
C ALA A 32 12.31 -6.05 -0.06
N VAL A 33 13.35 -5.56 -0.72
CA VAL A 33 13.66 -4.12 -0.84
C VAL A 33 12.55 -3.37 -1.57
N LEU A 34 12.00 -3.94 -2.65
CA LEU A 34 10.81 -3.40 -3.30
C LEU A 34 9.65 -3.31 -2.30
N ARG A 35 9.40 -4.38 -1.55
CA ARG A 35 8.34 -4.40 -0.55
C ARG A 35 8.51 -3.38 0.55
N VAL A 36 9.73 -3.10 1.00
CA VAL A 36 10.02 -2.02 1.97
C VAL A 36 9.60 -0.66 1.40
N ARG A 37 9.87 -0.39 0.12
CA ARG A 37 9.42 0.86 -0.52
C ARG A 37 7.90 0.96 -0.57
N GLU A 38 7.23 -0.12 -0.95
CA GLU A 38 5.77 -0.16 -1.01
C GLU A 38 5.12 -0.03 0.37
N LEU A 39 5.73 -0.60 1.41
CA LEU A 39 5.24 -0.45 2.79
C LEU A 39 5.30 0.99 3.28
N ARG A 40 6.34 1.76 2.92
CA ARG A 40 6.39 3.20 3.21
C ARG A 40 5.25 3.96 2.55
N ILE A 41 4.91 3.60 1.31
CA ILE A 41 3.75 4.19 0.63
C ILE A 41 2.47 3.80 1.36
N LEU A 42 2.31 2.54 1.78
CA LEU A 42 1.17 2.09 2.58
C LEU A 42 1.00 2.86 3.88
N ASP A 43 2.10 3.09 4.61
CA ASP A 43 2.06 3.87 5.85
C ASP A 43 1.60 5.32 5.56
N ALA A 44 2.11 5.93 4.49
CA ALA A 44 1.69 7.27 4.07
C ALA A 44 0.23 7.35 3.60
N VAL A 45 -0.28 6.33 2.90
CA VAL A 45 -1.66 6.30 2.38
C VAL A 45 -2.68 5.76 3.38
N SER A 46 -2.24 5.21 4.50
CA SER A 46 -3.11 4.61 5.52
C SER A 46 -4.13 5.61 6.06
N GLY A 47 -3.74 6.88 6.17
CA GLY A 47 -4.50 7.97 6.80
C GLY A 47 -4.15 8.17 8.28
N ASP A 48 -3.39 7.26 8.89
CA ASP A 48 -3.08 7.27 10.33
C ASP A 48 -1.96 8.27 10.68
N ALA A 49 -1.11 8.62 9.71
CA ALA A 49 0.00 9.54 9.91
C ALA A 49 -0.44 11.02 10.04
N GLY A 50 -1.75 11.32 10.03
CA GLY A 50 -2.30 12.68 10.13
C GLY A 50 -2.02 13.59 8.91
N GLY A 51 -1.23 13.12 7.95
CA GLY A 51 -0.96 13.80 6.69
C GLY A 51 -2.02 13.50 5.64
N GLU A 52 -2.42 14.52 4.88
CA GLU A 52 -3.40 14.37 3.80
C GLU A 52 -2.71 13.93 2.50
N TYR A 53 -2.15 12.71 2.49
CA TYR A 53 -1.53 12.16 1.29
C TYR A 53 -2.59 11.89 0.21
N ALA A 54 -2.37 12.46 -0.98
CA ALA A 54 -3.30 12.43 -2.10
C ALA A 54 -2.54 12.04 -3.38
N PRO A 55 -2.51 10.74 -3.74
CA PRO A 55 -1.71 10.29 -4.87
C PRO A 55 -2.29 10.80 -6.20
N THR A 56 -1.41 10.99 -7.18
CA THR A 56 -1.82 11.31 -8.56
C THR A 56 -2.34 10.06 -9.28
N SER A 57 -3.01 10.24 -10.43
CA SER A 57 -3.43 9.10 -11.26
C SER A 57 -2.23 8.28 -11.76
N ASP A 58 -1.16 8.97 -12.11
CA ASP A 58 0.06 8.38 -12.66
C ASP A 58 0.77 7.56 -11.59
N GLU A 59 0.90 8.13 -10.38
CA GLU A 59 1.45 7.44 -9.22
C GLU A 59 0.65 6.17 -8.87
N VAL A 60 -0.68 6.25 -8.84
CA VAL A 60 -1.52 5.06 -8.63
C VAL A 60 -1.29 4.02 -9.72
N SER A 61 -1.12 4.43 -10.98
CA SER A 61 -0.90 3.49 -12.09
C SER A 61 0.43 2.74 -11.98
N GLU A 62 1.45 3.36 -11.40
CA GLU A 62 2.77 2.78 -11.16
C GLU A 62 2.82 1.82 -9.96
N TRP A 63 1.85 1.92 -9.04
CA TRP A 63 1.77 0.99 -7.91
C TRP A 63 1.57 -0.45 -8.37
N SER A 64 2.23 -1.38 -7.70
CA SER A 64 2.03 -2.80 -7.97
C SER A 64 0.62 -3.25 -7.59
N ASP A 65 0.18 -4.36 -8.16
CA ASP A 65 -1.09 -4.99 -7.82
C ASP A 65 -1.19 -5.30 -6.32
N TRP A 66 -0.06 -5.61 -5.67
CA TRP A 66 -0.03 -5.83 -4.23
C TRP A 66 -0.28 -4.54 -3.45
N LEU A 67 0.41 -3.46 -3.84
CA LEU A 67 0.29 -2.16 -3.18
C LEU A 67 -1.12 -1.60 -3.32
N GLN A 68 -1.68 -1.62 -4.54
CA GLN A 68 -3.05 -1.17 -4.78
C GLN A 68 -4.05 -1.98 -3.96
N ARG A 69 -3.91 -3.31 -3.91
CA ARG A 69 -4.80 -4.15 -3.13
C ARG A 69 -4.73 -3.81 -1.64
N ARG A 70 -3.53 -3.70 -1.07
CA ARG A 70 -3.37 -3.39 0.36
C ARG A 70 -3.85 -1.99 0.70
N ALA A 71 -3.58 -1.00 -0.15
CA ALA A 71 -4.09 0.35 0.02
C ALA A 71 -5.63 0.38 -0.03
N SER A 72 -6.25 -0.34 -0.96
CA SER A 72 -7.71 -0.49 -1.01
C SER A 72 -8.28 -1.21 0.21
N GLU A 73 -7.57 -2.17 0.80
CA GLU A 73 -8.04 -2.92 1.97
C GLU A 73 -7.91 -2.12 3.27
N GLY A 74 -6.82 -1.35 3.43
CA GLY A 74 -6.43 -0.74 4.70
C GLY A 74 -6.62 0.77 4.82
N SER A 75 -6.70 1.53 3.72
CA SER A 75 -6.72 3.00 3.80
C SER A 75 -8.02 3.55 4.41
N SER A 76 -7.87 4.56 5.27
CA SER A 76 -8.93 5.44 5.77
C SER A 76 -8.97 6.79 5.04
N SER A 77 -8.00 7.07 4.15
CA SER A 77 -7.96 8.30 3.37
C SER A 77 -8.98 8.29 2.24
N LEU A 78 -9.96 9.20 2.30
CA LEU A 78 -10.97 9.36 1.25
C LEU A 78 -10.35 9.67 -0.12
N LYS A 79 -9.28 10.49 -0.16
CA LYS A 79 -8.58 10.86 -1.40
C LYS A 79 -7.91 9.66 -2.05
N VAL A 80 -7.24 8.81 -1.26
CA VAL A 80 -6.59 7.58 -1.75
C VAL A 80 -7.65 6.63 -2.32
N LEU A 81 -8.72 6.38 -1.58
CA LEU A 81 -9.79 5.48 -2.02
C LEU A 81 -10.51 5.99 -3.27
N GLU A 82 -10.73 7.30 -3.38
CA GLU A 82 -11.27 7.93 -4.57
C GLU A 82 -10.35 7.69 -5.78
N ARG A 83 -9.05 7.92 -5.63
CA ARG A 83 -8.08 7.69 -6.71
C ARG A 83 -8.02 6.23 -7.13
N LEU A 84 -7.95 5.29 -6.19
CA LEU A 84 -7.96 3.86 -6.49
C LEU A 84 -9.27 3.39 -7.14
N SER A 85 -10.40 3.99 -6.78
CA SER A 85 -11.69 3.66 -7.40
C SER A 85 -11.75 4.02 -8.88
N GLN A 86 -11.05 5.09 -9.29
CA GLN A 86 -11.02 5.58 -10.67
C GLN A 86 -9.91 4.91 -11.48
N PHE A 87 -8.70 4.84 -10.92
CA PHE A 87 -7.46 4.50 -11.63
C PHE A 87 -6.85 3.15 -11.25
N GLY A 88 -7.46 2.39 -10.34
CA GLY A 88 -6.96 1.06 -9.96
C GLY A 88 -6.77 0.14 -11.17
N ARG A 89 -5.67 -0.63 -11.20
CA ARG A 89 -5.28 -1.50 -12.32
C ARG A 89 -6.31 -2.59 -12.61
N THR A 90 -7.03 -3.05 -11.58
CA THR A 90 -8.01 -4.12 -11.72
C THR A 90 -9.41 -3.66 -11.33
N ARG A 91 -10.43 -4.28 -11.96
CA ARG A 91 -11.84 -4.04 -11.60
C ARG A 91 -12.12 -4.32 -10.11
N ARG A 92 -11.41 -5.28 -9.52
CA ARG A 92 -11.52 -5.63 -8.09
C ARG A 92 -11.03 -4.50 -7.20
N VAL A 93 -9.85 -3.94 -7.49
CA VAL A 93 -9.29 -2.77 -6.77
C VAL A 93 -10.26 -1.59 -6.87
N LYS A 94 -10.76 -1.29 -8.08
CA LYS A 94 -11.71 -0.19 -8.29
C LYS A 94 -12.98 -0.35 -7.45
N HIS A 95 -13.60 -1.53 -7.50
CA HIS A 95 -14.84 -1.81 -6.75
C HIS A 95 -14.64 -1.74 -5.24
N LEU A 96 -13.60 -2.40 -4.71
CA LEU A 96 -13.32 -2.42 -3.27
C LEU A 96 -13.09 -1.00 -2.74
N SER A 97 -12.33 -0.20 -3.48
CA SER A 97 -12.04 1.18 -3.10
C SER A 97 -13.30 2.04 -3.11
N ALA A 98 -14.16 1.90 -4.13
CA ALA A 98 -15.43 2.61 -4.21
C ALA A 98 -16.39 2.23 -3.07
N GLU A 99 -16.43 0.95 -2.71
CA GLU A 99 -17.24 0.44 -1.60
C GLU A 99 -16.78 1.01 -0.25
N ARG A 100 -15.48 0.93 0.03
CA ARG A 100 -14.91 1.52 1.25
C ARG A 100 -15.08 3.03 1.32
N LEU A 101 -14.90 3.73 0.20
CA LEU A 101 -15.12 5.18 0.12
C LEU A 101 -16.54 5.56 0.54
N ARG A 102 -17.55 4.82 0.06
CA ARG A 102 -18.94 5.03 0.47
C ARG A 102 -19.15 4.76 1.95
N GLY A 103 -18.60 3.65 2.46
CA GLY A 103 -18.71 3.30 3.88
C GLY A 103 -18.13 4.37 4.81
N LEU A 104 -16.96 4.92 4.48
CA LEU A 104 -16.33 5.98 5.30
C LEU A 104 -17.10 7.30 5.23
N ARG A 105 -17.60 7.70 4.04
CA ARG A 105 -18.43 8.90 3.89
C ARG A 105 -19.76 8.82 4.66
N GLN A 106 -20.26 7.63 4.92
CA GLN A 106 -21.48 7.42 5.71
C GLN A 106 -21.24 7.39 7.22
N ALA A 107 -19.99 7.16 7.64
CA ALA A 107 -19.59 7.09 9.05
C ALA A 107 -19.03 8.40 9.60
N SER A 108 -18.81 9.40 8.73
CA SER A 108 -18.40 10.76 9.08
C SER A 108 -19.61 11.68 9.22
#